data_AF-A0A9E3MG17-F1
#
_entry.id   AF-A0A9E3MG17-F1
#
_cell.length_a   1.000
_cell.length_b   1.000
_cell.length_c   1.000
_cell.angle_alpha   90.00
_cell.angle_beta   90.00
_cell.angle_gamma   90.00
#
_symmetry.space_group_name_H-M   'P 1'
#
loop_
_entity.id
_entity.type
_entity.pdbx_description
1 polymer ?
#
loop_
_entity_poly.entity_id
_entity_poly.type
_entity_poly.pdbx_seq_one_letter_code
_entity_poly.pdbx_strand_id
1 'polypeptide(L)'
;QLSGDLAELLSRLTKQVGDSRVIRISCALLMRVDFVAAGDLLNWVAQRHAEGREIVFHETHRLVALMFGAMGINETARVQLRHV
;
A
#
# COMPACT_ATOMS: atom_id res chain seq x y z
N GLN A 1 -7.49 6.92 7.68
CA GLN A 1 -7.19 7.74 6.49
C GLN A 1 -5.69 7.94 6.44
N LEU A 2 -5.08 7.86 5.26
CA LEU A 2 -3.69 8.24 5.05
C LEU A 2 -3.68 9.65 4.45
N SER A 3 -2.88 10.54 5.03
CA SER A 3 -2.76 11.90 4.54
C SER A 3 -1.43 12.52 4.94
N GLY A 4 -0.87 13.33 4.04
CA GLY A 4 0.44 13.95 4.21
C GLY A 4 1.58 12.94 4.11
N ASP A 5 2.70 13.29 4.75
CA ASP A 5 3.93 12.49 4.76
C ASP A 5 3.73 11.18 5.53
N LEU A 6 4.02 10.04 4.87
CA LEU A 6 3.93 8.71 5.46
C LEU A 6 5.27 8.13 5.93
N ALA A 7 6.37 8.86 5.89
CA ALA A 7 7.72 8.35 6.16
C ALA A 7 7.81 7.59 7.49
N GLU A 8 7.24 8.13 8.58
CA GLU A 8 7.28 7.47 9.88
C GLU A 8 6.46 6.16 9.90
N LEU A 9 5.26 6.18 9.31
CA LEU A 9 4.41 5.00 9.20
C LEU A 9 5.08 3.92 8.36
N LEU A 10 5.62 4.28 7.20
CA LEU A 10 6.31 3.37 6.28
C LEU A 10 7.57 2.81 6.93
N SER A 11 8.32 3.60 7.71
CA SER A 11 9.46 3.12 8.48
C SER A 11 9.06 2.08 9.53
N ARG A 12 7.96 2.33 10.27
CA ARG A 12 7.41 1.36 11.22
C ARG A 12 6.95 0.08 10.53
N LEU A 13 6.23 0.19 9.42
CA LEU A 13 5.79 -0.95 8.61
C LEU A 13 6.99 -1.75 8.08
N THR A 14 8.04 -1.07 7.63
CA THR A 14 9.30 -1.69 7.18
C THR A 14 9.91 -2.55 8.27
N LYS A 15 10.02 -2.01 9.48
CA LYS A 15 10.54 -2.76 10.63
C LYS A 15 9.65 -3.95 11.01
N GLN A 16 8.33 -3.78 10.97
CA GLN A 16 7.38 -4.85 11.31
C GLN A 16 7.40 -6.01 10.32
N VAL A 17 7.55 -5.70 9.03
CA VAL A 17 7.56 -6.71 7.96
C VAL A 17 8.87 -7.49 7.93
N GLY A 18 9.97 -6.92 8.41
CA GLY A 18 11.28 -7.59 8.50
C GLY A 18 11.73 -8.09 7.12
N ASP A 19 12.14 -9.35 7.03
CA ASP A 19 12.54 -10.02 5.78
C ASP A 19 11.44 -10.86 5.13
N SER A 20 10.16 -10.59 5.46
CA SER A 20 9.07 -11.33 4.83
C SER A 20 9.05 -11.09 3.32
N ARG A 21 9.04 -12.20 2.57
CA ARG A 21 8.93 -12.22 1.10
C ARG A 21 7.54 -11.83 0.62
N VAL A 22 6.51 -12.07 1.44
CA VAL A 22 5.11 -11.71 1.13
C VAL A 22 4.59 -10.81 2.23
N ILE A 23 4.09 -9.64 1.84
CA ILE A 23 3.63 -8.58 2.73
C ILE A 23 2.13 -8.39 2.51
N ARG A 24 1.34 -8.70 3.53
CA ARG A 24 -0.12 -8.55 3.48
C ARG A 24 -0.52 -7.36 4.33
N ILE A 25 -1.17 -6.38 3.73
CA ILE A 25 -1.60 -5.14 4.39
C ILE A 25 -3.12 -5.09 4.38
N SER A 26 -3.72 -5.09 5.58
CA SER A 26 -5.17 -4.87 5.71
C SER A 26 -5.50 -3.40 5.50
N CYS A 27 -6.39 -3.14 4.55
CA CYS A 27 -6.97 -1.83 4.27
C CYS A 27 -8.39 -1.69 4.85
N ALA A 28 -8.81 -2.57 5.77
CA ALA A 28 -10.18 -2.59 6.30
C ALA A 28 -10.63 -1.24 6.89
N LEU A 29 -9.69 -0.53 7.52
CA LEU A 29 -9.90 0.79 8.14
C LEU A 29 -9.45 1.97 7.25
N LEU A 30 -8.96 1.68 6.04
CA LEU A 30 -8.45 2.67 5.11
C LEU A 30 -9.54 3.12 4.14
N MET A 31 -10.19 4.25 4.46
CA MET A 31 -11.27 4.81 3.64
C MET A 31 -10.82 5.84 2.61
N ARG A 32 -9.75 6.60 2.92
CA ARG A 32 -9.23 7.69 2.09
C ARG A 32 -7.71 7.75 2.14
N VAL A 33 -7.11 8.11 1.01
CA VAL A 33 -5.68 8.34 0.80
C VAL A 33 -5.55 9.62 -0.03
N ASP A 34 -4.70 10.56 0.35
CA ASP A 34 -4.38 11.73 -0.48
C ASP A 34 -3.23 11.45 -1.46
N PHE A 35 -3.01 12.36 -2.40
CA PHE A 35 -2.00 12.16 -3.45
C PHE A 35 -0.56 12.10 -2.91
N VAL A 36 -0.26 12.86 -1.86
CA VAL A 36 1.08 12.85 -1.23
C VAL A 36 1.34 11.49 -0.61
N ALA A 37 0.41 11.02 0.23
CA ALA A 37 0.49 9.71 0.86
C ALA A 37 0.51 8.56 -0.15
N ALA A 38 -0.25 8.68 -1.25
CA ALA A 38 -0.24 7.68 -2.32
C ALA A 38 1.12 7.63 -3.06
N GLY A 39 1.78 8.77 -3.23
CA GLY A 39 3.13 8.85 -3.80
C GLY A 39 4.17 8.17 -2.91
N ASP A 40 4.15 8.46 -1.61
CA ASP A 40 5.04 7.80 -0.64
C ASP A 40 4.81 6.29 -0.60
N LEU A 41 3.54 5.87 -0.63
CA LEU A 41 3.17 4.45 -0.67
C LEU A 41 3.66 3.79 -1.96
N LEU A 42 3.50 4.43 -3.12
CA LEU A 42 3.99 3.91 -4.41
C LEU A 42 5.50 3.68 -4.36
N ASN A 43 6.27 4.66 -3.88
CA ASN A 43 7.72 4.54 -3.78
C ASN A 43 8.13 3.37 -2.87
N TRP A 44 7.45 3.23 -1.73
CA TRP A 44 7.68 2.12 -0.83
C TRP A 44 7.34 0.76 -1.45
N VAL A 45 6.20 0.66 -2.14
CA VAL A 45 5.80 -0.57 -2.84
C VAL A 45 6.82 -0.93 -3.92
N ALA A 46 7.22 0.04 -4.74
CA ALA A 46 8.19 -0.16 -5.81
C ALA A 46 9.54 -0.65 -5.29
N GLN A 47 10.02 -0.08 -4.18
CA GLN A 47 11.26 -0.52 -3.54
C GLN A 47 11.18 -1.99 -3.10
N ARG A 48 10.08 -2.40 -2.47
CA ARG A 48 9.90 -3.81 -2.05
C ARG A 48 9.73 -4.77 -3.21
N HIS A 49 9.06 -4.34 -4.26
CA HIS A 49 8.98 -5.12 -5.48
C HIS A 49 10.37 -5.34 -6.10
N ALA A 50 11.21 -4.30 -6.13
CA ALA A 50 12.61 -4.41 -6.59
C ALA A 50 13.46 -5.34 -5.71
N GLU A 51 13.15 -5.46 -4.42
CA GLU A 51 13.72 -6.46 -3.51
C GLU A 51 13.19 -7.89 -3.75
N GLY A 52 12.29 -8.10 -4.72
CA GLY A 52 11.69 -9.40 -5.02
C GLY A 52 10.59 -9.82 -4.04
N ARG A 53 10.00 -8.85 -3.32
CA ARG A 53 8.93 -9.08 -2.35
C ARG A 53 7.57 -8.81 -2.98
N GLU A 54 6.60 -9.63 -2.63
CA GLU A 54 5.22 -9.49 -3.09
C GLU A 54 4.40 -8.72 -2.06
N ILE A 55 3.69 -7.67 -2.50
CA ILE A 55 2.79 -6.89 -1.65
C ILE A 55 1.34 -7.17 -2.05
N VAL A 56 0.51 -7.42 -1.05
CA VAL A 56 -0.93 -7.66 -1.21
C VAL A 56 -1.70 -6.75 -0.26
N PHE A 57 -2.41 -5.77 -0.82
CA PHE A 57 -3.43 -5.01 -0.12
C PHE A 57 -4.73 -5.79 -0.13
N HIS A 58 -5.35 -5.99 1.03
CA HIS A 58 -6.64 -6.68 1.13
C HIS A 58 -7.67 -5.85 1.89
N GLU A 59 -8.95 -6.16 1.68
CA GLU A 59 -10.08 -5.39 2.22
C GLU A 59 -10.06 -3.92 1.78
N THR A 60 -9.54 -3.65 0.59
CA THR A 60 -9.38 -2.30 0.08
C THR A 60 -10.73 -1.71 -0.31
N HIS A 61 -11.01 -0.50 0.19
CA HIS A 61 -12.19 0.26 -0.21
C HIS A 61 -12.10 0.67 -1.69
N ARG A 62 -13.21 0.63 -2.44
CA ARG A 62 -13.23 0.89 -3.90
C ARG A 62 -12.56 2.21 -4.29
N LEU A 63 -12.84 3.29 -3.56
CA LEU A 63 -12.23 4.61 -3.84
C LEU A 63 -10.70 4.58 -3.69
N VAL A 64 -10.19 3.88 -2.68
CA VAL A 64 -8.74 3.75 -2.45
C VAL A 64 -8.11 2.87 -3.52
N ALA A 65 -8.76 1.79 -3.94
CA ALA A 65 -8.29 0.95 -5.03
C ALA A 65 -8.24 1.69 -6.38
N LEU A 66 -9.19 2.59 -6.64
CA LEU A 66 -9.15 3.48 -7.80
C LEU A 66 -7.96 4.44 -7.73
N MET A 67 -7.70 5.04 -6.57
CA MET A 67 -6.50 5.86 -6.36
C MET A 67 -5.21 5.06 -6.60
N PHE A 68 -5.13 3.83 -6.07
CA PHE A 68 -3.98 2.94 -6.29
C PHE A 68 -3.78 2.60 -7.76
N GLY A 69 -4.87 2.36 -8.50
CA GLY A 69 -4.82 2.17 -9.95
C GLY A 69 -4.33 3.42 -10.69
N ALA A 70 -4.84 4.60 -10.34
CA ALA A 70 -4.44 5.86 -10.97
C ALA A 70 -2.96 6.22 -10.71
N MET A 71 -2.42 5.82 -9.56
CA MET A 71 -1.02 6.05 -9.20
C MET A 71 -0.06 4.95 -9.69
N GLY A 72 -0.56 3.87 -10.32
CA GLY A 72 0.27 2.76 -10.81
C GLY A 72 0.67 1.72 -9.75
N ILE A 73 0.14 1.79 -8.53
CA ILE A 73 0.46 0.85 -7.44
C ILE A 73 0.07 -0.60 -7.81
N ASN A 74 -1.00 -0.76 -8.59
CA ASN A 74 -1.49 -2.07 -9.02
C ASN A 74 -0.52 -2.83 -9.95
N GLU A 75 0.51 -2.17 -10.47
CA GLU A 75 1.51 -2.80 -11.34
C GLU A 75 2.54 -3.61 -10.55
N THR A 76 2.81 -3.19 -9.31
CA THR A 76 3.85 -3.76 -8.43
C THR A 76 3.29 -4.38 -7.16
N ALA A 77 1.99 -4.21 -6.89
CA ALA A 77 1.27 -4.84 -5.79
C ALA A 77 -0.09 -5.37 -6.23
N ARG A 78 -0.55 -6.45 -5.57
CA ARG A 78 -1.91 -6.93 -5.73
C ARG A 78 -2.86 -6.16 -4.83
N VAL A 79 -4.00 -5.72 -5.36
CA VAL A 79 -5.04 -5.02 -4.61
C VAL A 79 -6.34 -5.83 -4.64
N GLN A 80 -6.77 -6.29 -3.47
CA GLN A 80 -8.00 -7.06 -3.29
C GLN A 80 -9.06 -6.18 -2.64
N LEU A 81 -10.14 -5.95 -3.39
CA LEU A 81 -11.28 -5.19 -2.91
C LEU A 81 -11.96 -5.91 -1.73
N ARG A 82 -12.52 -5.13 -0.81
CA ARG A 82 -13.44 -5.69 0.19
C ARG A 82 -14.71 -6.18 -0.51
N HIS A 83 -15.01 -7.46 -0.35
CA HIS A 83 -16.30 -8.03 -0.69
C HIS A 83 -17.28 -7.66 0.44
N VAL A 84 -18.34 -6.93 0.09
CA VAL A 84 -19.43 -6.53 1.01
C VAL A 84 -20.63 -7.42 0.72
#